data_AF-A0A6A5YZ50-F1
#
_entry.id   AF-A0A6A5YZ50-F1
#
_cell.length_a   1.000
_cell.length_b   1.000
_cell.length_c   1.000
_cell.angle_alpha   90.00
_cell.angle_beta   90.00
_cell.angle_gamma   90.00
#
_symmetry.space_group_name_H-M   'P 1'
#
loop_
_entity.id
_entity.type
_entity.pdbx_description
1 polymer ?
#
loop_
_entity_poly.entity_id
_entity_poly.type
_entity_poly.pdbx_seq_one_letter_code
_entity_poly.pdbx_strand_id
1 'polypeptide(L)'
;MVTVPSDEDILKAIRDIYASTPDLGRAKVLAKLKGDNTWQLSDNRLKKLLDSNDLKRILELPKDGSEIPVIANITIPKNALAAQIRYKDESIRCFKLYGKGEYDWGVTPNSDMQIMIEVCHNRLLEWGAAGPWSATRMRQVASSSELRTIWEYYWSAAQKVGLTKDDIGRQLKAEYGADPTNYIPSLTPAQEAKRKAEFKKNSMAMKRQMLKHPEGRKAIRVDTRGDPLWDEEINGQFVVIVTRINKGDGLTEYGDIRGPVTKPTSGYCPPDSDEDE
;
A
#
# COMPACT_ATOMS: atom_id res chain seq x y z
N MET A 1 -34.08 13.28 -12.74
CA MET A 1 -33.80 13.62 -11.34
C MET A 1 -32.29 13.63 -11.17
N VAL A 2 -31.72 14.68 -10.57
CA VAL A 2 -30.28 14.75 -10.37
C VAL A 2 -29.91 13.83 -9.21
N THR A 3 -28.97 12.93 -9.43
CA THR A 3 -28.51 11.98 -8.40
C THR A 3 -27.18 12.44 -7.80
N VAL A 4 -27.03 12.27 -6.49
CA VAL A 4 -25.76 12.50 -5.78
C VAL A 4 -25.05 11.15 -5.70
N PRO A 5 -23.96 10.93 -6.47
CA PRO A 5 -23.26 9.65 -6.48
C PRO A 5 -22.46 9.42 -5.20
N SER A 6 -22.20 8.15 -4.87
CA SER A 6 -21.24 7.78 -3.84
C SER A 6 -19.79 8.02 -4.32
N ASP A 7 -18.85 8.11 -3.39
CA ASP A 7 -17.43 8.27 -3.73
C ASP A 7 -16.89 7.04 -4.50
N GLU A 8 -17.41 5.85 -4.21
CA GLU A 8 -17.04 4.61 -4.91
C GLU A 8 -17.55 4.59 -6.36
N ASP A 9 -18.78 5.03 -6.60
CA ASP A 9 -19.35 5.14 -7.95
C ASP A 9 -18.53 6.11 -8.81
N ILE A 10 -18.14 7.25 -8.22
CA ILE A 10 -17.29 8.24 -8.88
C ILE A 10 -15.95 7.61 -9.25
N LEU A 11 -15.27 6.94 -8.31
CA LEU A 11 -13.97 6.33 -8.54
C LEU A 11 -14.02 5.22 -9.59
N LYS A 12 -15.08 4.40 -9.58
CA LYS A 12 -15.30 3.36 -10.59
C LYS A 12 -15.45 3.98 -11.98
N ALA A 13 -16.36 4.95 -12.13
CA ALA A 13 -16.59 5.62 -13.41
C ALA A 13 -15.34 6.35 -13.92
N ILE A 14 -14.54 6.95 -13.03
CA ILE A 14 -13.26 7.55 -13.40
C ILE A 14 -12.31 6.51 -13.99
N ARG A 15 -12.19 5.33 -13.38
CA ARG A 15 -11.35 4.24 -13.91
C ARG A 15 -11.83 3.76 -15.28
N ASP A 16 -13.14 3.63 -15.47
CA ASP A 16 -13.73 3.23 -16.76
C ASP A 16 -13.47 4.29 -17.86
N ILE A 17 -13.55 5.57 -17.51
CA ILE A 17 -13.22 6.68 -18.43
C ILE A 17 -11.74 6.66 -18.81
N TYR A 18 -10.83 6.44 -17.86
CA TYR A 18 -9.40 6.39 -18.19
C TYR A 18 -8.99 5.12 -18.93
N ALA A 19 -9.68 4.00 -18.68
CA ALA A 19 -9.45 2.78 -19.44
C ALA A 19 -9.82 2.94 -20.93
N SER A 20 -10.83 3.77 -21.23
CA SER A 20 -11.28 4.04 -22.59
C SER A 20 -10.62 5.26 -23.24
N THR A 21 -10.28 6.27 -22.44
CA THR A 21 -9.76 7.57 -22.90
C THR A 21 -8.74 8.12 -21.91
N PRO A 22 -7.49 7.61 -21.94
CA PRO A 22 -6.47 7.93 -20.95
C PRO A 22 -5.99 9.40 -20.94
N ASP A 23 -6.16 10.15 -22.04
CA ASP A 23 -5.70 11.55 -22.20
C ASP A 23 -6.62 12.63 -21.61
N LEU A 24 -7.71 12.24 -20.95
CA LEU A 24 -8.70 13.22 -20.48
C LEU A 24 -8.21 13.95 -19.23
N GLY A 25 -7.92 15.26 -19.39
CA GLY A 25 -7.70 16.14 -18.24
C GLY A 25 -8.93 16.27 -17.33
N ARG A 26 -8.70 16.66 -16.06
CA ARG A 26 -9.70 16.64 -14.97
C ARG A 26 -11.02 17.32 -15.32
N ALA A 27 -10.95 18.49 -15.96
CA ALA A 27 -12.14 19.25 -16.36
C ALA A 27 -13.02 18.48 -17.35
N LYS A 28 -12.40 17.75 -18.29
CA LYS A 28 -13.12 16.92 -19.27
C LYS A 28 -13.69 15.66 -18.61
N VAL A 29 -12.95 15.04 -17.69
CA VAL A 29 -13.47 13.92 -16.88
C VAL A 29 -14.69 14.35 -16.07
N LEU A 30 -14.63 15.51 -15.41
CA LEU A 30 -15.77 16.07 -14.68
C LEU A 30 -16.99 16.29 -15.59
N ALA A 31 -16.78 16.87 -16.78
CA ALA A 31 -17.84 17.09 -17.75
C ALA A 31 -18.47 15.76 -18.21
N LYS A 32 -17.63 14.76 -18.51
CA LYS A 32 -18.08 13.43 -18.94
C LYS A 32 -18.86 12.71 -17.84
N LEU A 33 -18.39 12.72 -16.59
CA LEU A 33 -19.11 12.13 -15.45
C LEU A 33 -20.49 12.76 -15.25
N LYS A 34 -20.58 14.09 -15.38
CA LYS A 34 -21.87 14.82 -15.29
C LYS A 34 -22.80 14.48 -16.44
N GLY A 35 -22.28 14.42 -17.67
CA GLY A 35 -23.05 14.12 -18.87
C GLY A 35 -23.57 12.68 -18.88
N ASP A 36 -22.69 11.71 -18.64
CA ASP A 36 -22.99 10.29 -18.78
C ASP A 36 -23.91 9.77 -17.66
N ASN A 37 -23.89 10.39 -16.47
CA ASN A 37 -24.59 9.87 -15.29
C ASN A 37 -25.60 10.85 -14.67
N THR A 38 -25.78 12.06 -15.23
CA THR A 38 -26.62 13.13 -14.66
C THR A 38 -26.29 13.49 -13.19
N TRP A 39 -25.02 13.35 -12.82
CA TRP A 39 -24.55 13.56 -11.44
C TRP A 39 -24.34 15.03 -11.10
N GLN A 40 -24.65 15.39 -9.85
CA GLN A 40 -24.16 16.63 -9.23
C GLN A 40 -22.81 16.39 -8.57
N LEU A 41 -21.73 16.75 -9.28
CA LEU A 41 -20.35 16.61 -8.82
C LEU A 41 -19.61 17.95 -8.87
N SER A 42 -18.99 18.37 -7.76
CA SER A 42 -18.14 19.57 -7.72
C SER A 42 -16.69 19.23 -8.10
N ASP A 43 -15.97 20.18 -8.71
CA ASP A 43 -14.55 19.99 -9.04
C ASP A 43 -13.71 19.76 -7.77
N ASN A 44 -14.05 20.42 -6.66
CA ASN A 44 -13.39 20.22 -5.37
C ASN A 44 -13.57 18.79 -4.83
N ARG A 45 -14.77 18.21 -4.94
CA ARG A 45 -15.02 16.82 -4.50
C ARG A 45 -14.25 15.84 -5.39
N LEU A 46 -14.28 16.05 -6.72
CA LEU A 46 -13.51 15.25 -7.66
C LEU A 46 -12.01 15.33 -7.35
N LYS A 47 -11.46 16.54 -7.18
CA LYS A 47 -10.05 16.76 -6.82
C LYS A 47 -9.68 16.03 -5.53
N LYS A 48 -10.47 16.18 -4.47
CA LYS A 48 -10.22 15.50 -3.18
C LYS A 48 -10.21 13.97 -3.35
N LEU A 49 -11.12 13.42 -4.15
CA LEU A 49 -11.16 11.99 -4.43
C LEU A 49 -9.94 11.51 -5.20
N LEU A 50 -9.49 12.27 -6.19
CA LEU A 50 -8.29 11.95 -6.96
C LEU A 50 -7.03 12.02 -6.10
N ASP A 51 -6.93 13.04 -5.24
CA ASP A 51 -5.81 13.23 -4.31
C ASP A 51 -5.77 12.13 -3.25
N SER A 52 -6.94 11.75 -2.70
CA SER A 52 -7.06 10.75 -1.63
C SER A 52 -6.93 9.29 -2.14
N ASN A 53 -7.05 9.07 -3.45
CA ASN A 53 -6.95 7.75 -4.08
C ASN A 53 -5.75 7.64 -5.04
N ASP A 54 -4.81 8.58 -4.97
CA ASP A 54 -3.57 8.58 -5.75
C ASP A 54 -3.76 8.57 -7.29
N LEU A 55 -4.95 8.98 -7.76
CA LEU A 55 -5.29 9.11 -9.17
C LEU A 55 -4.81 10.44 -9.76
N LYS A 56 -4.27 11.33 -8.93
CA LYS A 56 -3.71 12.63 -9.34
C LYS A 56 -2.57 12.46 -10.37
N ARG A 57 -1.79 11.39 -10.25
CA ARG A 57 -0.70 11.04 -11.18
C ARG A 57 -1.18 10.73 -12.60
N ILE A 58 -2.43 10.27 -12.74
CA ILE A 58 -3.08 10.04 -14.04
C ILE A 58 -3.45 11.37 -14.71
N LEU A 59 -3.67 12.42 -13.91
CA LEU A 59 -4.19 13.72 -14.34
C LEU A 59 -3.12 14.77 -14.61
N GLU A 60 -1.96 14.62 -13.99
CA GLU A 60 -0.80 15.49 -14.17
C GLU A 60 0.12 14.96 -15.28
N LEU A 61 -0.46 14.31 -16.30
CA LEU A 61 0.29 13.88 -17.48
C LEU A 61 0.84 15.10 -18.25
N PRO A 62 2.08 15.02 -18.76
CA PRO A 62 2.65 16.03 -19.64
C PRO A 62 1.73 16.29 -20.87
N LYS A 63 1.50 17.57 -21.18
CA LYS A 63 0.69 18.01 -22.34
C LYS A 63 1.41 17.89 -23.69
N ASP A 64 2.63 17.39 -23.68
CA ASP A 64 3.58 17.42 -24.80
C ASP A 64 3.45 16.22 -25.75
N GLY A 65 2.44 15.36 -25.56
CA GLY A 65 2.13 14.29 -26.51
C GLY A 65 3.14 13.15 -26.52
N SER A 66 4.01 13.05 -25.50
CA SER A 66 4.74 11.82 -25.23
C SER A 66 3.73 10.70 -24.92
N GLU A 67 3.82 9.58 -25.63
CA GLU A 67 2.96 8.41 -25.48
C GLU A 67 2.67 8.15 -24.00
N ILE A 68 1.38 8.14 -23.65
CA ILE A 68 0.94 7.79 -22.31
C ILE A 68 1.51 6.39 -22.03
N PRO A 69 2.33 6.19 -20.98
CA PRO A 69 2.60 4.85 -20.53
C PRO A 69 1.26 4.32 -20.05
N VAL A 70 0.62 3.47 -20.87
CA VAL A 70 -0.48 2.60 -20.44
C VAL A 70 -0.06 2.08 -19.08
N ILE A 71 -0.79 2.44 -18.03
CA ILE A 71 -0.45 2.04 -16.66
C ILE A 71 -0.49 0.52 -16.68
N ALA A 72 0.67 -0.10 -16.84
CA ALA A 72 0.71 -1.51 -17.15
C ALA A 72 0.09 -2.25 -15.98
N ASN A 73 -0.77 -3.23 -16.26
CA ASN A 73 -1.29 -4.08 -15.20
C ASN A 73 -0.12 -4.82 -14.54
N ILE A 74 -0.23 -5.06 -13.24
CA ILE A 74 0.73 -5.93 -12.56
C ILE A 74 0.71 -7.31 -13.22
N THR A 75 1.90 -7.88 -13.45
CA THR A 75 2.02 -9.23 -14.02
C THR A 75 2.14 -10.21 -12.86
N ILE A 76 1.05 -10.93 -12.59
CA ILE A 76 1.01 -11.94 -11.52
C ILE A 76 1.25 -13.32 -12.13
N PRO A 77 2.19 -14.13 -11.61
CA PRO A 77 2.42 -15.49 -12.08
C PRO A 77 1.21 -16.39 -11.83
N LYS A 78 0.98 -17.37 -12.71
CA LYS A 78 -0.18 -18.28 -12.64
C LYS A 78 -0.30 -19.02 -11.30
N ASN A 79 0.84 -19.34 -10.67
CA ASN A 79 0.88 -19.97 -9.35
C ASN A 79 1.50 -18.99 -8.34
N ALA A 80 0.77 -17.91 -8.06
CA ALA A 80 1.24 -16.78 -7.25
C ALA A 80 1.64 -17.19 -5.83
N LEU A 81 0.87 -18.07 -5.18
CA LEU A 81 1.22 -18.56 -3.84
C LEU A 81 2.56 -19.28 -3.83
N ALA A 82 2.77 -20.23 -4.76
CA ALA A 82 4.02 -20.97 -4.85
C ALA A 82 5.20 -20.04 -5.19
N ALA A 83 4.98 -19.01 -6.02
CA ALA A 83 5.99 -18.00 -6.29
C ALA A 83 6.33 -17.17 -5.03
N GLN A 84 5.33 -16.82 -4.24
CA GLN A 84 5.51 -16.05 -3.00
C GLN A 84 6.22 -16.86 -1.91
N ILE A 85 5.95 -18.17 -1.82
CA ILE A 85 6.66 -19.11 -0.94
C ILE A 85 8.12 -19.23 -1.35
N ARG A 86 8.41 -19.52 -2.62
CA ARG A 86 9.80 -19.58 -3.11
C ARG A 86 10.56 -18.27 -2.87
N TYR A 87 9.91 -17.14 -3.13
CA TYR A 87 10.51 -15.84 -2.85
C TYR A 87 10.88 -15.70 -1.37
N LYS A 88 9.99 -16.11 -0.45
CA LYS A 88 10.26 -16.06 1.00
C LYS A 88 11.40 -17.00 1.40
N ASP A 89 11.56 -18.15 0.74
CA ASP A 89 12.62 -19.11 1.02
C ASP A 89 13.99 -18.65 0.49
N GLU A 90 14.01 -17.93 -0.64
CA GLU A 90 15.24 -17.54 -1.35
C GLU A 90 15.68 -16.10 -1.05
N SER A 91 14.76 -15.22 -0.68
CA SER A 91 15.03 -13.79 -0.45
C SER A 91 15.29 -13.48 1.02
N ILE A 92 16.09 -12.44 1.27
CA ILE A 92 16.24 -11.83 2.60
C ILE A 92 15.02 -10.96 2.99
N ARG A 93 14.09 -10.75 2.06
CA ARG A 93 12.89 -9.93 2.26
C ARG A 93 11.70 -10.82 2.61
N CYS A 94 10.73 -10.25 3.32
CA CYS A 94 9.60 -11.01 3.86
C CYS A 94 8.56 -11.41 2.80
N PHE A 95 8.25 -10.50 1.87
CA PHE A 95 7.34 -10.80 0.77
C PHE A 95 7.62 -9.93 -0.47
N LYS A 96 7.02 -10.29 -1.61
CA LYS A 96 7.14 -9.60 -2.89
C LYS A 96 5.84 -8.87 -3.22
N LEU A 97 5.92 -7.68 -3.81
CA LEU A 97 4.80 -7.02 -4.50
C LEU A 97 5.08 -7.00 -6.00
N TYR A 98 4.09 -7.35 -6.80
CA TYR A 98 4.21 -7.30 -8.26
C TYR A 98 4.04 -5.86 -8.76
N GLY A 99 5.03 -5.36 -9.51
CA GLY A 99 5.06 -3.96 -9.96
C GLY A 99 4.47 -3.74 -11.36
N LYS A 100 4.16 -2.47 -11.68
CA LYS A 100 3.60 -2.02 -12.97
C LYS A 100 4.65 -1.59 -14.01
N GLY A 101 5.93 -1.88 -13.79
CA GLY A 101 7.03 -1.45 -14.67
C GLY A 101 8.12 -2.49 -14.78
N GLU A 102 9.37 -2.04 -14.82
CA GLU A 102 10.56 -2.90 -14.95
C GLU A 102 10.86 -3.71 -13.69
N TYR A 103 10.39 -3.24 -12.53
CA TYR A 103 10.71 -3.81 -11.23
C TYR A 103 9.49 -4.43 -10.54
N ASP A 104 9.75 -5.49 -9.78
CA ASP A 104 8.93 -5.91 -8.65
C ASP A 104 9.52 -5.29 -7.37
N TRP A 105 8.90 -5.58 -6.22
CA TRP A 105 9.31 -4.97 -4.95
C TRP A 105 9.47 -6.02 -3.85
N GLY A 106 10.67 -6.11 -3.27
CA GLY A 106 10.92 -6.87 -2.06
C GLY A 106 10.59 -6.04 -0.82
N VAL A 107 9.83 -6.60 0.11
CA VAL A 107 9.34 -5.88 1.29
C VAL A 107 9.84 -6.51 2.58
N THR A 108 10.40 -5.70 3.46
CA THR A 108 10.82 -6.09 4.81
C THR A 108 10.12 -5.21 5.84
N PRO A 109 9.19 -5.74 6.65
CA PRO A 109 8.68 -5.04 7.82
C PRO A 109 9.73 -5.09 8.96
N ASN A 110 9.45 -4.46 10.10
CA ASN A 110 10.24 -4.74 11.31
C ASN A 110 10.06 -6.21 11.78
N SER A 111 11.00 -6.72 12.57
CA SER A 111 11.09 -8.14 12.94
C SER A 111 9.83 -8.68 13.62
N ASP A 112 9.22 -7.91 14.52
CA ASP A 112 7.99 -8.32 15.22
C ASP A 112 6.83 -8.51 14.21
N MET A 113 6.72 -7.58 13.26
CA MET A 113 5.67 -7.65 12.25
C MET A 113 5.96 -8.72 11.19
N GLN A 114 7.24 -9.02 10.89
CA GLN A 114 7.62 -10.16 10.05
C GLN A 114 7.09 -11.48 10.62
N ILE A 115 7.29 -11.72 11.92
CA ILE A 115 6.78 -12.91 12.62
C ILE A 115 5.25 -12.97 12.51
N MET A 116 4.57 -11.85 12.72
CA MET A 116 3.11 -11.79 12.63
C MET A 116 2.61 -12.12 11.22
N ILE A 117 3.22 -11.56 10.17
CA ILE A 117 2.89 -11.87 8.77
C ILE A 117 3.10 -13.36 8.49
N GLU A 118 4.20 -13.93 8.97
CA GLU A 118 4.51 -15.35 8.81
C GLU A 118 3.47 -16.25 9.50
N VAL A 119 3.06 -15.93 10.72
CA VAL A 119 1.98 -16.66 11.42
C VAL A 119 0.68 -16.58 10.62
N CYS A 120 0.31 -15.40 10.10
CA CYS A 120 -0.89 -15.25 9.28
C CYS A 120 -0.79 -16.05 7.97
N HIS A 121 0.36 -16.01 7.30
CA HIS A 121 0.62 -16.77 6.07
C HIS A 121 0.47 -18.27 6.31
N ASN A 122 1.14 -18.82 7.33
CA ASN A 122 1.10 -20.25 7.65
C ASN A 122 -0.32 -20.72 7.99
N ARG A 123 -1.09 -19.92 8.75
CA ARG A 123 -2.51 -20.24 9.02
C ARG A 123 -3.35 -20.29 7.76
N LEU A 124 -3.13 -19.38 6.80
CA LEU A 124 -3.83 -19.43 5.52
C LEU A 124 -3.43 -20.66 4.69
N LEU A 125 -2.16 -21.09 4.74
CA LEU A 125 -1.73 -22.34 4.14
C LEU A 125 -2.41 -23.55 4.77
N GLU A 126 -2.47 -23.61 6.11
CA GLU A 126 -3.17 -24.67 6.86
C GLU A 126 -4.66 -24.73 6.53
N TRP A 127 -5.26 -23.59 6.18
CA TRP A 127 -6.65 -23.53 5.74
C TRP A 127 -6.86 -24.06 4.33
N GLY A 128 -5.80 -24.28 3.55
CA GLY A 128 -5.82 -24.79 2.18
C GLY A 128 -5.65 -23.72 1.09
N ALA A 129 -5.02 -22.57 1.38
CA ALA A 129 -4.72 -21.57 0.35
C ALA A 129 -3.90 -22.18 -0.81
N ALA A 130 -4.14 -21.80 -2.07
CA ALA A 130 -5.06 -20.76 -2.57
C ALA A 130 -6.50 -21.24 -2.85
N GLY A 131 -6.89 -22.42 -2.36
CA GLY A 131 -8.16 -23.07 -2.66
C GLY A 131 -7.97 -24.36 -3.50
N PRO A 132 -9.04 -24.88 -4.12
CA PRO A 132 -10.32 -24.22 -4.40
C PRO A 132 -11.16 -23.94 -3.15
N TRP A 133 -11.82 -22.78 -3.12
CA TRP A 133 -12.72 -22.39 -2.04
C TRP A 133 -14.19 -22.51 -2.46
N SER A 134 -15.05 -22.98 -1.55
CA SER A 134 -16.49 -22.73 -1.67
C SER A 134 -16.78 -21.23 -1.50
N ALA A 135 -17.92 -20.74 -1.99
CA ALA A 135 -18.29 -19.33 -1.85
C ALA A 135 -18.32 -18.88 -0.37
N THR A 136 -18.81 -19.74 0.53
CA THR A 136 -18.82 -19.49 1.98
C THR A 136 -17.40 -19.41 2.54
N ARG A 137 -16.52 -20.35 2.18
CA ARG A 137 -15.13 -20.35 2.66
C ARG A 137 -14.35 -19.16 2.11
N MET A 138 -14.54 -18.80 0.85
CA MET A 138 -13.93 -17.62 0.24
C MET A 138 -14.28 -16.35 1.01
N ARG A 139 -15.55 -16.17 1.41
CA ARG A 139 -15.98 -15.04 2.25
C ARG A 139 -15.33 -15.06 3.64
N GLN A 140 -15.23 -16.24 4.26
CA GLN A 140 -14.55 -16.38 5.56
C GLN A 140 -13.06 -16.00 5.46
N VAL A 141 -12.37 -16.47 4.42
CA VAL A 141 -10.96 -16.12 4.16
C VAL A 141 -10.82 -14.63 3.87
N ALA A 142 -11.67 -14.06 3.01
CA ALA A 142 -11.65 -12.64 2.64
C ALA A 142 -11.87 -11.69 3.83
N SER A 143 -12.62 -12.14 4.85
CA SER A 143 -12.94 -11.36 6.05
C SER A 143 -12.10 -11.75 7.28
N SER A 144 -11.11 -12.64 7.14
CA SER A 144 -10.30 -13.10 8.27
C SER A 144 -9.32 -12.04 8.76
N SER A 145 -8.97 -12.12 10.05
CA SER A 145 -7.90 -11.31 10.63
C SER A 145 -6.55 -11.56 9.97
N GLU A 146 -6.29 -12.79 9.56
CA GLU A 146 -5.05 -13.24 8.93
C GLU A 146 -4.84 -12.53 7.60
N LEU A 147 -5.82 -12.61 6.70
CA LEU A 147 -5.70 -11.99 5.38
C LEU A 147 -5.77 -10.46 5.47
N ARG A 148 -6.55 -9.92 6.42
CA ARG A 148 -6.54 -8.49 6.72
C ARG A 148 -5.15 -8.02 7.16
N THR A 149 -4.48 -8.75 8.05
CA THR A 149 -3.14 -8.39 8.53
C THR A 149 -2.16 -8.34 7.36
N ILE A 150 -2.14 -9.37 6.51
CA ILE A 150 -1.30 -9.40 5.30
C ILE A 150 -1.63 -8.22 4.38
N TRP A 151 -2.92 -7.96 4.14
CA TRP A 151 -3.37 -6.83 3.32
C TRP A 151 -2.86 -5.49 3.85
N GLU A 152 -2.88 -5.25 5.17
CA GLU A 152 -2.43 -3.98 5.74
C GLU A 152 -0.92 -3.74 5.49
N TYR A 153 -0.08 -4.78 5.54
CA TYR A 153 1.35 -4.65 5.19
C TYR A 153 1.58 -4.50 3.69
N TYR A 154 0.87 -5.28 2.87
CA TYR A 154 0.94 -5.17 1.42
C TYR A 154 0.54 -3.76 0.99
N TRP A 155 -0.56 -3.24 1.55
CA TRP A 155 -1.05 -1.89 1.27
C TRP A 155 -0.07 -0.81 1.74
N SER A 156 0.50 -0.95 2.93
CA SER A 156 1.49 0.02 3.45
C SER A 156 2.74 0.09 2.56
N ALA A 157 3.17 -1.04 2.00
CA ALA A 157 4.27 -1.08 1.02
C ALA A 157 3.83 -0.56 -0.36
N ALA A 158 2.63 -0.91 -0.82
CA ALA A 158 2.03 -0.47 -2.08
C ALA A 158 2.00 1.05 -2.21
N GLN A 159 1.64 1.75 -1.13
CA GLN A 159 1.61 3.20 -1.06
C GLN A 159 2.99 3.83 -1.35
N LYS A 160 4.09 3.15 -0.99
CA LYS A 160 5.45 3.66 -1.26
C LYS A 160 5.87 3.53 -2.72
N VAL A 161 5.19 2.69 -3.51
CA VAL A 161 5.56 2.36 -4.89
C VAL A 161 4.46 2.69 -5.90
N GLY A 162 3.40 3.38 -5.48
CA GLY A 162 2.31 3.82 -6.34
C GLY A 162 1.43 2.68 -6.86
N LEU A 163 1.32 1.57 -6.12
CA LEU A 163 0.37 0.50 -6.40
C LEU A 163 -0.99 0.82 -5.80
N THR A 164 -2.06 0.41 -6.47
CA THR A 164 -3.44 0.67 -6.02
C THR A 164 -3.96 -0.45 -5.12
N LYS A 165 -5.05 -0.18 -4.37
CA LYS A 165 -5.73 -1.23 -3.59
C LYS A 165 -6.21 -2.40 -4.46
N ASP A 166 -6.63 -2.13 -5.70
CA ASP A 166 -7.04 -3.15 -6.66
C ASP A 166 -5.86 -4.04 -7.07
N ASP A 167 -4.67 -3.48 -7.28
CA ASP A 167 -3.46 -4.27 -7.55
C ASP A 167 -3.18 -5.24 -6.39
N ILE A 168 -3.29 -4.77 -5.14
CA ILE A 168 -3.11 -5.61 -3.96
C ILE A 168 -4.22 -6.64 -3.82
N GLY A 169 -5.48 -6.27 -4.06
CA GLY A 169 -6.61 -7.20 -4.05
C GLY A 169 -6.45 -8.32 -5.08
N ARG A 170 -6.02 -7.99 -6.30
CA ARG A 170 -5.70 -8.97 -7.35
C ARG A 170 -4.55 -9.89 -6.97
N GLN A 171 -3.47 -9.34 -6.40
CA GLN A 171 -2.34 -10.13 -5.93
C GLN A 171 -2.75 -11.11 -4.82
N LEU A 172 -3.43 -10.63 -3.78
CA LEU A 172 -3.88 -11.48 -2.67
C LEU A 172 -4.94 -12.50 -3.10
N LYS A 173 -5.80 -12.17 -4.07
CA LYS A 173 -6.73 -13.14 -4.67
C LYS A 173 -5.99 -14.26 -5.40
N ALA A 174 -4.89 -13.95 -6.08
CA ALA A 174 -4.07 -14.94 -6.76
C ALA A 174 -3.25 -15.80 -5.76
N GLU A 175 -2.77 -15.22 -4.67
CA GLU A 175 -1.98 -15.91 -3.64
C GLU A 175 -2.85 -16.74 -2.68
N TYR A 176 -3.96 -16.19 -2.21
CA TYR A 176 -4.75 -16.82 -1.14
C TYR A 176 -6.16 -17.22 -1.58
N GLY A 177 -6.51 -16.99 -2.85
CA GLY A 177 -7.83 -17.34 -3.43
C GLY A 177 -8.96 -16.41 -3.03
N ALA A 178 -8.69 -15.30 -2.34
CA ALA A 178 -9.68 -14.35 -1.85
C ALA A 178 -9.19 -12.90 -1.92
N ASP A 179 -10.07 -11.97 -2.29
CA ASP A 179 -9.82 -10.54 -2.28
C ASP A 179 -10.43 -9.91 -1.00
N PRO A 180 -9.61 -9.39 -0.08
CA PRO A 180 -10.11 -8.84 1.17
C PRO A 180 -10.63 -7.41 1.04
N THR A 181 -10.47 -6.74 -0.11
CA THR A 181 -10.68 -5.27 -0.26
C THR A 181 -12.06 -4.81 0.22
N ASN A 182 -13.11 -5.60 -0.04
CA ASN A 182 -14.49 -5.27 0.37
C ASN A 182 -14.79 -5.50 1.86
N TYR A 183 -13.86 -6.11 2.60
CA TYR A 183 -14.00 -6.45 4.02
C TYR A 183 -13.08 -5.63 4.92
N ILE A 184 -12.23 -4.77 4.34
CA ILE A 184 -11.36 -3.88 5.11
C ILE A 184 -12.19 -2.69 5.62
N PRO A 185 -12.30 -2.49 6.95
CA PRO A 185 -13.02 -1.35 7.48
C PRO A 185 -12.28 -0.06 7.16
N SER A 186 -13.03 0.95 6.72
CA SER A 186 -12.52 2.32 6.66
C SER A 186 -12.42 2.88 8.08
N LEU A 187 -11.24 3.32 8.48
CA LEU A 187 -11.01 3.95 9.77
C LEU A 187 -11.12 5.47 9.62
N THR A 188 -11.75 6.10 10.60
CA THR A 188 -11.67 7.56 10.76
C THR A 188 -10.27 7.96 11.26
N PRO A 189 -9.82 9.21 11.03
CA PRO A 189 -8.52 9.67 11.55
C PRO A 189 -8.35 9.48 13.07
N ALA A 190 -9.45 9.62 13.83
CA ALA A 190 -9.44 9.38 15.28
C ALA A 190 -9.22 7.90 15.63
N GLN A 191 -9.84 6.98 14.88
CA GLN A 191 -9.63 5.54 15.05
C GLN A 191 -8.20 5.13 14.66
N GLU A 192 -7.65 5.70 13.59
CA GLU A 192 -6.25 5.48 13.21
C GLU A 192 -5.28 5.98 14.28
N ALA A 193 -5.50 7.19 14.81
CA ALA A 193 -4.68 7.74 15.88
C ALA A 193 -4.75 6.89 17.16
N LYS A 194 -5.96 6.44 17.53
CA LYS A 194 -6.15 5.53 18.67
C LYS A 194 -5.41 4.20 18.45
N ARG A 195 -5.54 3.59 17.28
CA ARG A 195 -4.85 2.35 16.91
C ARG A 195 -3.32 2.50 17.02
N LYS A 196 -2.76 3.59 16.48
CA LYS A 196 -1.32 3.89 16.58
C LYS A 196 -0.88 4.07 18.04
N ALA A 197 -1.66 4.78 18.84
CA ALA A 197 -1.37 4.97 20.26
C ALA A 197 -1.39 3.65 21.06
N GLU A 198 -2.38 2.79 20.80
CA GLU A 198 -2.48 1.46 21.42
C GLU A 198 -1.30 0.56 21.00
N PHE A 199 -0.94 0.57 19.72
CA PHE A 199 0.22 -0.17 19.22
C PHE A 199 1.51 0.30 19.89
N LYS A 200 1.76 1.62 19.93
CA LYS A 200 2.91 2.19 20.62
C LYS A 200 2.96 1.79 22.09
N LYS A 201 1.82 1.88 22.80
CA LYS A 201 1.73 1.47 24.21
C LYS A 201 2.13 0.01 24.40
N ASN A 202 1.59 -0.89 23.58
CA ASN A 202 1.85 -2.33 23.69
C ASN A 202 3.30 -2.68 23.32
N SER A 203 3.82 -2.09 22.23
CA SER A 203 5.22 -2.30 21.80
C SER A 203 6.21 -1.77 22.83
N MET A 204 5.95 -0.61 23.43
CA MET A 204 6.78 -0.08 24.53
C MET A 204 6.76 -0.97 25.78
N ALA A 205 5.60 -1.55 26.14
CA ALA A 205 5.51 -2.50 27.24
C ALA A 205 6.32 -3.78 26.96
N MET A 206 6.20 -4.32 25.75
CA MET A 206 6.97 -5.50 25.31
C MET A 206 8.47 -5.23 25.32
N LYS A 207 8.93 -4.09 24.79
CA LYS A 207 10.35 -3.70 24.81
C LYS A 207 10.90 -3.61 26.23
N ARG A 208 10.15 -3.03 27.17
CA ARG A 208 10.54 -3.01 28.59
C ARG A 208 10.67 -4.42 29.19
N GLN A 209 9.81 -5.35 28.79
CA GLN A 209 9.94 -6.75 29.19
C GLN A 209 11.20 -7.39 28.56
N MET A 210 11.47 -7.16 27.28
CA MET A 210 12.64 -7.69 26.59
C MET A 210 13.97 -7.17 27.17
N LEU A 211 14.02 -5.93 27.65
CA LEU A 211 15.19 -5.35 28.33
C LEU A 211 15.59 -6.08 29.62
N LYS A 212 14.73 -6.96 30.15
CA LYS A 212 15.07 -7.86 31.27
C LYS A 212 16.03 -8.98 30.84
N HIS A 213 16.13 -9.26 29.55
CA HIS A 213 17.00 -10.30 28.98
C HIS A 213 18.26 -9.69 28.33
N PRO A 214 19.43 -10.36 28.39
CA PRO A 214 20.67 -9.87 27.79
C PRO A 214 20.56 -9.56 26.30
N GLU A 215 19.90 -10.41 25.52
CA GLU A 215 19.74 -10.20 24.08
C GLU A 215 18.88 -8.97 23.76
N GLY A 216 17.83 -8.71 24.55
CA GLY A 216 17.00 -7.51 24.40
C GLY A 216 17.81 -6.23 24.60
N ARG A 217 18.77 -6.22 25.54
CA ARG A 217 19.65 -5.06 25.78
C ARG A 217 20.63 -4.78 24.65
N LYS A 218 20.98 -5.79 23.84
CA LYS A 218 21.85 -5.61 22.65
C LYS A 218 21.10 -4.96 21.49
N ALA A 219 19.80 -5.24 21.37
CA ALA A 219 18.99 -4.83 20.23
C ALA A 219 18.17 -3.55 20.46
N ILE A 220 17.72 -3.30 21.69
CA ILE A 220 16.81 -2.18 22.01
C ILE A 220 17.62 -0.96 22.47
N ARG A 221 17.56 0.11 21.67
CA ARG A 221 18.14 1.40 22.06
C ARG A 221 17.32 2.00 23.21
N VAL A 222 18.02 2.53 24.22
CA VAL A 222 17.43 3.16 25.40
C VAL A 222 17.90 4.60 25.56
N ASP A 223 17.13 5.42 26.26
CA ASP A 223 17.51 6.77 26.66
C ASP A 223 18.45 6.76 27.90
N THR A 224 18.79 7.95 28.41
CA THR A 224 19.63 8.10 29.60
C THR A 224 19.02 7.55 30.88
N ARG A 225 17.72 7.24 30.89
CA ARG A 225 17.00 6.64 32.02
C ARG A 225 16.84 5.12 31.88
N GLY A 226 17.32 4.54 30.76
CA GLY A 226 17.15 3.13 30.45
C GLY A 226 15.77 2.78 29.88
N ASP A 227 14.94 3.77 29.53
CA ASP A 227 13.65 3.55 28.87
C ASP A 227 13.86 3.32 27.36
N PRO A 228 13.09 2.41 26.71
CA PRO A 228 13.21 2.20 25.27
C PRO A 228 12.95 3.49 24.47
N LEU A 229 13.75 3.73 23.44
CA LEU A 229 13.47 4.81 22.49
C LEU A 229 12.35 4.41 21.53
N TRP A 230 11.40 5.32 21.31
CA TRP A 230 10.36 5.18 20.30
C TRP A 230 10.63 6.10 19.12
N ASP A 231 10.85 5.50 17.96
CA ASP A 231 10.88 6.18 16.67
C ASP A 231 9.71 5.66 15.83
N GLU A 232 8.76 6.53 15.46
CA GLU A 232 7.57 6.13 14.69
C GLU A 232 7.93 5.62 13.30
N GLU A 233 9.02 6.12 12.70
CA GLU A 233 9.43 5.76 11.35
C GLU A 233 10.11 4.39 11.28
N ILE A 234 10.59 3.90 12.43
CA ILE A 234 11.25 2.59 12.56
C ILE A 234 10.33 1.58 13.25
N ASN A 235 9.59 2.02 14.26
CA ASN A 235 8.85 1.17 15.18
C ASN A 235 7.33 1.25 15.00
N GLY A 236 6.82 2.11 14.12
CA GLY A 236 5.39 2.18 13.82
C GLY A 236 4.84 0.84 13.32
N GLN A 237 3.54 0.61 13.52
CA GLN A 237 2.86 -0.66 13.22
C GLN A 237 3.07 -1.14 11.78
N PHE A 238 3.16 -0.20 10.84
CA PHE A 238 3.18 -0.44 9.41
C PHE A 238 4.45 0.08 8.73
N VAL A 239 5.54 0.14 9.50
CA VAL A 239 6.85 0.48 8.94
C VAL A 239 7.34 -0.69 8.09
N VAL A 240 7.64 -0.38 6.83
CA VAL A 240 8.17 -1.31 5.83
C VAL A 240 9.33 -0.69 5.06
N ILE A 241 10.36 -1.46 4.80
CA ILE A 241 11.41 -1.18 3.82
C ILE A 241 10.94 -1.82 2.51
N VAL A 242 10.99 -1.06 1.42
CA VAL A 242 10.59 -1.53 0.09
C VAL A 242 11.78 -1.39 -0.83
N THR A 243 12.15 -2.48 -1.51
CA THR A 243 13.38 -2.60 -2.29
C THR A 243 13.02 -2.92 -3.72
N ARG A 244 13.63 -2.21 -4.68
CA ARG A 244 13.49 -2.57 -6.10
C ARG A 244 14.14 -3.92 -6.34
N ILE A 245 13.42 -4.84 -6.98
CA ILE A 245 13.97 -6.14 -7.38
C ILE A 245 13.72 -6.42 -8.87
N ASN A 246 14.62 -7.17 -9.48
CA ASN A 246 14.50 -7.61 -10.87
C ASN A 246 13.26 -8.50 -11.03
N LYS A 247 12.43 -8.25 -12.06
CA LYS A 247 11.24 -9.07 -12.32
C LYS A 247 11.53 -10.49 -12.78
N GLY A 248 12.62 -10.68 -13.52
CA GLY A 248 13.01 -11.96 -14.12
C GLY A 248 13.43 -12.98 -13.06
N ASP A 249 14.48 -12.67 -12.29
CA ASP A 249 14.94 -13.56 -11.21
C ASP A 249 14.16 -13.37 -9.91
N GLY A 250 13.54 -12.21 -9.70
CA GLY A 250 12.82 -11.89 -8.49
C GLY A 250 13.69 -11.65 -7.26
N LEU A 251 15.01 -11.64 -7.35
CA LEU A 251 15.95 -11.63 -6.21
C LEU A 251 17.00 -10.50 -6.28
N THR A 252 17.43 -10.11 -7.48
CA THR A 252 18.46 -9.07 -7.65
C THR A 252 17.93 -7.72 -7.18
N GLU A 253 18.55 -7.13 -6.15
CA GLU A 253 18.13 -5.86 -5.54
C GLU A 253 18.81 -4.63 -6.18
N TYR A 254 18.05 -3.56 -6.42
CA TYR A 254 18.54 -2.27 -6.93
C TYR A 254 18.40 -1.13 -5.91
N GLY A 255 18.37 -1.49 -4.63
CA GLY A 255 18.31 -0.58 -3.49
C GLY A 255 16.90 -0.17 -3.05
N ASP A 256 16.86 0.35 -1.83
CA ASP A 256 15.64 0.69 -1.11
C ASP A 256 15.00 1.99 -1.63
N ILE A 257 13.67 2.03 -1.60
CA ILE A 257 12.89 3.25 -1.78
C ILE A 257 13.00 4.09 -0.51
N ARG A 258 13.77 5.17 -0.60
CA ARG A 258 13.93 6.15 0.48
C ARG A 258 12.79 7.18 0.43
N GLY A 259 12.03 7.25 1.52
CA GLY A 259 11.02 8.28 1.77
C GLY A 259 9.58 7.92 1.33
N PRO A 260 8.58 8.65 1.85
CA PRO A 260 7.22 8.59 1.32
C PRO A 260 7.19 9.23 -0.07
N VAL A 261 6.74 8.47 -1.08
CA VAL A 261 6.29 9.08 -2.33
C VAL A 261 5.05 9.90 -1.98
N THR A 262 5.20 11.23 -2.00
CA THR A 262 4.21 12.30 -1.70
C THR A 262 4.25 12.94 -0.29
N LYS A 263 4.97 14.06 -0.18
CA LYS A 263 4.28 15.36 -0.14
C LYS A 263 4.63 16.11 -1.43
N PRO A 264 3.67 16.67 -2.18
CA PRO A 264 4.01 17.70 -3.15
C PRO A 264 4.61 18.86 -2.35
N THR A 265 5.89 19.12 -2.54
CA THR A 265 6.54 20.33 -2.05
C THR A 265 5.82 21.52 -2.67
N SER A 266 5.10 22.29 -1.86
CA SER A 266 4.83 23.68 -2.21
C SER A 266 6.19 24.34 -2.38
N GLY A 267 6.38 25.01 -3.52
CA GLY A 267 7.62 25.70 -3.85
C GLY A 267 8.12 26.55 -2.70
N TYR A 268 9.30 26.19 -2.21
CA TYR A 268 10.19 27.11 -1.55
C TYR A 268 11.32 27.35 -2.55
N CYS A 269 11.24 28.46 -3.28
CA CYS A 269 12.43 29.05 -3.87
C CYS A 269 13.20 29.68 -2.69
N PRO A 270 14.48 29.32 -2.47
CA PRO A 270 15.32 30.17 -1.64
C PRO A 270 15.39 31.55 -2.29
N PRO A 271 15.37 32.65 -1.50
CA PRO A 271 15.63 33.97 -2.05
C PRO A 271 17.05 33.99 -2.63
N ASP A 272 17.17 34.56 -3.82
CA ASP A 272 18.45 34.97 -4.38
C ASP A 272 19.18 35.79 -3.31
N SER A 273 20.33 35.29 -2.87
CA SER A 273 21.25 36.11 -2.09
C SER A 273 21.87 37.09 -3.08
N ASP A 274 21.40 38.32 -3.04
CA ASP A 274 22.06 39.48 -3.62
C ASP A 274 23.52 39.48 -3.14
N GLU A 275 24.43 39.42 -4.10
CA GLU A 275 25.81 39.85 -3.95
C GLU A 275 25.78 41.36 -3.73
N ASP A 276 26.08 41.82 -2.52
CA ASP A 276 26.55 43.17 -2.24
C ASP A 276 27.33 43.14 -0.92
N GLU A 277 28.66 43.00 -1.06
CA GLU A 277 29.78 43.68 -0.34
C GLU A 277 31.10 42.89 -0.42
#